data_AF-A0A942BXW2-F1
#
_entry.id   AF-A0A942BXW2-F1
#
_cell.length_a   1.000
_cell.length_b   1.000
_cell.length_c   1.000
_cell.angle_alpha   90.00
_cell.angle_beta   90.00
_cell.angle_gamma   90.00
#
_symmetry.space_group_name_H-M   'P 1'
#
loop_
_entity.id
_entity.type
_entity.pdbx_description
1 polymer ?
#
loop_
_entity_poly.entity_id
_entity_poly.type
_entity_poly.pdbx_seq_one_letter_code
_entity_poly.pdbx_strand_id
1 'polypeptide(L)'
;MKKEFLRILFIVWIAAAVCVGSIFAQNYTARKSEVRDTKNVAPSAAILLEDFPYTAGALLTDNGWAAHSGAGTNAIATVSPGLTLAGYPGSGIGNAVALTTSGEDVNRAFAVQSSGSVYAAFLVNVSDASTTTPGGYFFHFGPDPVGSTFRGRVWAVKDGSNNLAFGISVAATSAAGVTLTPFTYSMNTTYLLVVKYNIVDGATNDTAELFVSTTVPGSEPAATVSSTDTSPSDISPGTISLRQGSSATAPTLQLDGIRVGTSWADVTQAGPAAPSQHVLDYDGDGKTDYAVVRNTGGGANGQVTWFECNASGASQQCSGNIQAAFGTASDFFVSGDFDGDSKSDIAVWRPGAPEVAAFYIFQSSDSTLRTDVFGQSGDDPSVVGDYTGDGKADPAVYRGGAASGDQSFWFYRASSGANSGNIVYTPWGSNGDFPAPGDYDGNGMAD
;
A
#
# COMPACT_ATOMS: atom_id res chain seq x y z
N MET A 1 -6.30 3.01 -76.34
CA MET A 1 -5.47 2.13 -75.49
C MET A 1 -4.80 2.81 -74.29
N LYS A 2 -4.37 4.09 -74.32
CA LYS A 2 -3.72 4.74 -73.16
C LYS A 2 -4.65 5.47 -72.15
N LYS A 3 -5.89 5.81 -72.52
CA LYS A 3 -6.83 6.53 -71.62
C LYS A 3 -7.68 5.63 -70.72
N GLU A 4 -7.88 4.36 -71.07
CA GLU A 4 -8.64 3.42 -70.23
C GLU A 4 -7.77 2.72 -69.18
N PHE A 5 -6.47 2.55 -69.46
CA PHE A 5 -5.52 1.99 -68.48
C PHE A 5 -5.29 2.92 -67.28
N LEU A 6 -5.40 4.24 -67.47
CA LEU A 6 -5.22 5.23 -66.40
C LEU A 6 -6.46 5.39 -65.50
N ARG A 7 -7.66 5.05 -66.00
CA ARG A 7 -8.90 5.03 -65.20
C ARG A 7 -8.99 3.81 -64.29
N ILE A 8 -8.49 2.66 -64.74
CA ILE A 8 -8.48 1.42 -63.95
C ILE A 8 -7.45 1.50 -62.82
N LEU A 9 -6.28 2.14 -63.04
CA LEU A 9 -5.29 2.35 -61.97
C LEU A 9 -5.75 3.34 -60.88
N PHE A 10 -6.58 4.34 -61.23
CA PHE A 10 -7.10 5.33 -60.26
C PHE A 10 -8.23 4.79 -59.39
N ILE A 11 -9.05 3.87 -59.92
CA ILE A 11 -10.16 3.26 -59.16
C ILE A 11 -9.66 2.18 -58.19
N VAL A 12 -8.58 1.47 -58.54
CA VAL A 12 -7.97 0.45 -57.66
C VAL A 12 -7.24 1.10 -56.47
N TRP A 13 -6.69 2.31 -56.62
CA TRP A 13 -6.07 3.05 -55.51
C TRP A 13 -7.08 3.64 -54.52
N ILE A 14 -8.26 4.09 -54.99
CA ILE A 14 -9.31 4.61 -54.10
C ILE A 14 -10.00 3.48 -53.33
N ALA A 15 -10.17 2.29 -53.93
CA ALA A 15 -10.72 1.13 -53.23
C ALA A 15 -9.75 0.55 -52.19
N ALA A 16 -8.43 0.58 -52.44
CA ALA A 16 -7.42 0.15 -51.46
C ALA A 16 -7.30 1.14 -50.28
N ALA A 17 -7.40 2.45 -50.52
CA ALA A 17 -7.38 3.46 -49.45
C ALA A 17 -8.63 3.41 -48.54
N VAL A 18 -9.80 3.07 -49.10
CA VAL A 18 -11.05 2.95 -48.32
C VAL A 18 -11.13 1.62 -47.55
N CYS A 19 -10.47 0.55 -48.03
CA CYS A 19 -10.45 -0.74 -47.33
C CYS A 19 -9.42 -0.79 -46.19
N VAL A 20 -8.28 -0.09 -46.31
CA VAL A 20 -7.26 -0.04 -45.24
C VAL A 20 -7.69 0.88 -44.08
N GLY A 21 -8.44 1.95 -44.34
CA GLY A 21 -9.04 2.78 -43.28
C GLY A 21 -10.15 2.07 -42.49
N SER A 22 -10.84 1.09 -43.10
CA SER A 22 -11.97 0.39 -42.49
C SER A 22 -11.53 -0.78 -41.59
N ILE A 23 -10.37 -1.39 -41.84
CA ILE A 23 -9.82 -2.45 -40.98
C ILE A 23 -9.10 -1.85 -39.76
N PHE A 24 -8.52 -0.65 -39.88
CA PHE A 24 -7.98 0.08 -38.72
C PHE A 24 -9.09 0.61 -37.79
N ALA A 25 -10.23 1.06 -38.33
CA ALA A 25 -11.37 1.52 -37.53
C ALA A 25 -12.10 0.36 -36.81
N GLN A 26 -12.16 -0.83 -37.40
CA GLN A 26 -12.83 -1.98 -36.78
C GLN A 26 -12.09 -2.52 -35.55
N ASN A 27 -10.76 -2.47 -35.53
CA ASN A 27 -9.98 -2.88 -34.35
C ASN A 27 -9.97 -1.84 -33.23
N TYR A 28 -10.28 -0.57 -33.53
CA TYR A 28 -10.50 0.46 -32.51
C TYR A 28 -11.90 0.38 -31.88
N THR A 29 -12.90 -0.15 -32.62
CA THR A 29 -14.28 -0.28 -32.14
C THR A 29 -14.42 -1.32 -31.01
N ALA A 30 -13.48 -2.26 -30.91
CA ALA A 30 -13.47 -3.30 -29.89
C ALA A 30 -12.89 -2.84 -28.52
N ARG A 31 -12.32 -1.64 -28.41
CA ARG A 31 -11.60 -1.19 -27.20
C ARG A 31 -12.29 -0.05 -26.44
N LYS A 32 -13.62 -0.06 -26.39
CA LYS A 32 -14.36 0.96 -25.61
C LYS A 32 -14.39 0.70 -24.10
N SER A 33 -13.93 -0.46 -23.64
CA SER A 33 -13.56 -0.67 -22.23
C SER A 33 -12.66 -1.89 -22.11
N GLU A 34 -11.36 -1.65 -21.99
CA GLU A 34 -10.44 -2.63 -21.45
C GLU A 34 -9.69 -1.89 -20.34
N VAL A 35 -10.36 -1.73 -19.20
CA VAL A 35 -9.66 -1.66 -17.92
C VAL A 35 -9.05 -3.04 -17.74
N ARG A 36 -7.89 -3.26 -18.37
CA ARG A 36 -7.17 -4.52 -18.29
C ARG A 36 -6.57 -4.58 -16.90
N ASP A 37 -7.14 -5.47 -16.09
CA ASP A 37 -6.59 -6.08 -14.88
C ASP A 37 -5.21 -5.53 -14.50
N THR A 38 -5.20 -4.35 -13.89
CA THR A 38 -4.12 -3.96 -13.00
C THR A 38 -4.26 -4.94 -11.85
N LYS A 39 -3.47 -6.00 -11.86
CA LYS A 39 -3.01 -6.53 -10.59
C LYS A 39 -2.28 -5.38 -9.90
N ASN A 40 -3.03 -4.55 -9.17
CA ASN A 40 -2.49 -3.74 -8.09
C ASN A 40 -1.73 -4.73 -7.24
N VAL A 41 -0.41 -4.71 -7.36
CA VAL A 41 0.40 -5.14 -6.23
C VAL A 41 -0.02 -4.19 -5.12
N ALA A 42 -0.53 -4.76 -4.03
CA ALA A 42 -1.03 -3.97 -2.92
C ALA A 42 0.04 -2.92 -2.54
N PRO A 43 -0.35 -1.66 -2.26
CA PRO A 43 0.60 -0.66 -1.79
C PRO A 43 1.38 -1.22 -0.58
N SER A 44 2.58 -0.70 -0.34
CA SER A 44 3.30 -0.92 0.92
C SER A 44 2.32 -0.79 2.10
N ALA A 45 2.03 -1.94 2.72
CA ALA A 45 0.99 -2.07 3.73
C ALA A 45 1.47 -3.02 4.79
N ALA A 46 1.27 -2.61 6.05
CA ALA A 46 1.53 -3.49 7.15
C ALA A 46 0.69 -4.78 7.00
N ILE A 47 1.35 -5.94 7.00
CA ILE A 47 0.72 -7.26 7.03
C ILE A 47 -0.02 -7.51 8.37
N LEU A 48 0.23 -6.67 9.38
CA LEU A 48 -0.56 -6.59 10.61
C LEU A 48 -0.59 -5.15 11.11
N LEU A 49 -1.78 -4.69 11.51
CA LEU A 49 -2.03 -3.41 12.18
C LEU A 49 -2.77 -3.66 13.50
N GLU A 50 -2.30 -3.02 14.57
CA GLU A 50 -2.96 -2.99 15.87
C GLU A 50 -2.73 -1.64 16.54
N ASP A 51 -3.78 -0.81 16.58
CA ASP A 51 -3.81 0.49 17.27
C ASP A 51 -4.58 0.42 18.59
N PHE A 52 -4.90 -0.80 19.05
CA PHE A 52 -5.71 -1.06 20.23
C PHE A 52 -6.97 -0.17 20.31
N PRO A 53 -7.87 -0.23 19.31
CA PRO A 53 -9.10 0.58 19.25
C PRO A 53 -10.18 0.10 20.25
N TYR A 54 -9.75 -0.42 21.40
CA TYR A 54 -10.58 -1.03 22.42
C TYR A 54 -10.72 -0.08 23.61
N THR A 55 -11.81 -0.19 24.36
CA THR A 55 -12.00 0.60 25.59
C THR A 55 -10.97 0.21 26.65
N ALA A 56 -10.42 1.19 27.37
CA ALA A 56 -9.49 0.92 28.48
C ALA A 56 -10.03 -0.15 29.44
N GLY A 57 -9.19 -1.11 29.78
CA GLY A 57 -9.51 -2.30 30.57
C GLY A 57 -9.93 -3.52 29.74
N ALA A 58 -10.14 -3.38 28.42
CA ALA A 58 -10.44 -4.52 27.56
C ALA A 58 -9.22 -5.46 27.45
N LEU A 59 -9.45 -6.76 27.61
CA LEU A 59 -8.40 -7.78 27.52
C LEU A 59 -8.05 -8.05 26.05
N LEU A 60 -6.77 -8.26 25.76
CA LEU A 60 -6.34 -8.60 24.41
C LEU A 60 -6.91 -9.94 23.92
N THR A 61 -7.10 -10.90 24.83
CA THR A 61 -7.68 -12.22 24.54
C THR A 61 -9.13 -12.17 24.09
N ASP A 62 -9.85 -11.08 24.39
CA ASP A 62 -11.20 -10.82 23.87
C ASP A 62 -11.17 -10.11 22.49
N ASN A 63 -9.98 -9.70 22.02
CA ASN A 63 -9.80 -8.79 20.88
C ASN A 63 -8.77 -9.33 19.86
N GLY A 64 -8.84 -10.62 19.56
CA GLY A 64 -8.08 -11.24 18.47
C GLY A 64 -6.63 -11.61 18.81
N TRP A 65 -6.23 -11.52 20.09
CA TRP A 65 -5.00 -12.10 20.58
C TRP A 65 -5.26 -13.46 21.26
N ALA A 66 -4.26 -14.33 21.29
CA ALA A 66 -4.34 -15.61 21.99
C ALA A 66 -3.30 -15.65 23.11
N ALA A 67 -3.70 -16.10 24.32
CA ALA A 67 -2.75 -16.39 25.38
C ALA A 67 -2.10 -17.75 25.12
N HIS A 68 -0.77 -17.80 25.04
CA HIS A 68 -0.01 -19.03 24.80
C HIS A 68 0.86 -19.45 26.00
N SER A 69 0.99 -18.60 27.01
CA SER A 69 1.68 -18.89 28.26
C SER A 69 1.02 -18.12 29.40
N GLY A 70 0.84 -18.75 30.57
CA GLY A 70 0.30 -18.07 31.76
C GLY A 70 -1.15 -17.57 31.67
N ALA A 71 -1.96 -18.06 30.72
CA ALA A 71 -3.31 -17.57 30.41
C ALA A 71 -4.16 -17.22 31.65
N GLY A 72 -4.68 -16.00 31.69
CA GLY A 72 -5.50 -15.47 32.78
C GLY A 72 -4.73 -14.93 33.99
N THR A 73 -3.40 -15.05 34.02
CA THR A 73 -2.56 -14.45 35.07
C THR A 73 -2.17 -13.03 34.66
N ASN A 74 -2.62 -12.01 35.39
CA ASN A 74 -2.35 -10.59 35.06
C ASN A 74 -2.63 -10.26 33.58
N ALA A 75 -3.79 -10.69 33.10
CA ALA A 75 -4.15 -10.62 31.68
C ALA A 75 -3.90 -9.24 31.07
N ILE A 76 -3.36 -9.21 29.84
CA ILE A 76 -2.92 -7.97 29.22
C ILE A 76 -4.16 -7.18 28.78
N ALA A 77 -4.29 -5.98 29.33
CA ALA A 77 -5.42 -5.09 29.11
C ALA A 77 -4.97 -3.77 28.49
N THR A 78 -5.88 -3.15 27.74
CA THR A 78 -5.68 -1.79 27.22
C THR A 78 -5.74 -0.74 28.33
N VAL A 79 -4.99 0.35 28.17
CA VAL A 79 -4.89 1.47 29.09
C VAL A 79 -4.98 2.80 28.32
N SER A 80 -5.53 3.82 28.97
CA SER A 80 -5.71 5.17 28.38
C SER A 80 -4.84 6.20 29.11
N PRO A 81 -4.34 7.23 28.42
CA PRO A 81 -4.40 7.41 26.95
C PRO A 81 -3.40 6.49 26.23
N GLY A 82 -3.57 6.36 24.91
CA GLY A 82 -2.53 5.81 24.03
C GLY A 82 -1.26 6.66 24.00
N LEU A 83 -0.21 6.12 23.38
CA LEU A 83 1.06 6.79 23.18
C LEU A 83 1.05 7.63 21.89
N THR A 84 1.86 8.68 21.88
CA THR A 84 1.99 9.57 20.73
C THR A 84 3.45 9.74 20.34
N LEU A 85 3.70 9.75 19.03
CA LEU A 85 4.96 10.13 18.43
C LEU A 85 4.69 10.81 17.08
N ALA A 86 5.07 12.07 16.95
CA ALA A 86 4.79 12.83 15.74
C ALA A 86 5.36 12.13 14.48
N GLY A 87 4.51 11.96 13.47
CA GLY A 87 4.85 11.31 12.21
C GLY A 87 4.71 9.79 12.21
N TYR A 88 4.44 9.14 13.36
CA TYR A 88 4.23 7.70 13.40
C TYR A 88 2.78 7.34 13.04
N PRO A 89 2.52 6.35 12.17
CA PRO A 89 1.17 6.07 11.66
C PRO A 89 0.19 5.62 12.73
N GLY A 90 0.66 4.89 13.75
CA GLY A 90 -0.14 4.45 14.89
C GLY A 90 -0.19 5.47 16.04
N SER A 91 0.35 6.67 15.87
CA SER A 91 0.43 7.65 16.96
C SER A 91 -0.93 8.26 17.28
N GLY A 92 -1.34 8.18 18.55
CA GLY A 92 -2.55 8.85 19.03
C GLY A 92 -3.85 8.26 18.48
N ILE A 93 -3.80 7.03 17.96
CA ILE A 93 -4.96 6.25 17.54
C ILE A 93 -5.22 5.22 18.63
N GLY A 94 -6.48 5.08 19.06
CA GLY A 94 -6.85 4.10 20.08
C GLY A 94 -6.19 4.32 21.44
N ASN A 95 -5.80 3.23 22.09
CA ASN A 95 -5.24 3.17 23.44
C ASN A 95 -3.88 2.45 23.41
N ALA A 96 -3.21 2.31 24.55
CA ALA A 96 -2.01 1.45 24.65
C ALA A 96 -2.35 0.15 25.38
N VAL A 97 -1.41 -0.78 25.47
CA VAL A 97 -1.46 -1.91 26.41
C VAL A 97 -0.42 -1.76 27.50
N ALA A 98 -0.74 -2.18 28.72
CA ALA A 98 0.20 -2.20 29.83
C ALA A 98 0.78 -3.61 30.01
N LEU A 99 2.10 -3.71 29.92
CA LEU A 99 2.84 -4.90 30.34
C LEU A 99 3.37 -4.66 31.75
N THR A 100 2.99 -5.55 32.66
CA THR A 100 3.51 -5.62 34.02
C THR A 100 4.45 -6.80 34.15
N THR A 101 4.86 -7.13 35.37
CA THR A 101 5.67 -8.32 35.63
C THR A 101 4.81 -9.55 35.91
N SER A 102 5.30 -10.74 35.57
CA SER A 102 4.74 -12.04 36.00
C SER A 102 3.28 -12.24 35.62
N GLY A 103 2.99 -12.24 34.32
CA GLY A 103 1.65 -12.50 33.81
C GLY A 103 1.65 -13.39 32.58
N GLU A 104 0.62 -13.22 31.74
CA GLU A 104 0.44 -14.01 30.53
C GLU A 104 1.30 -13.47 29.39
N ASP A 105 1.62 -14.39 28.48
CA ASP A 105 2.19 -14.04 27.19
C ASP A 105 1.13 -14.28 26.12
N VAL A 106 0.91 -13.26 25.29
CA VAL A 106 -0.10 -13.27 24.23
C VAL A 106 0.55 -13.14 22.86
N ASN A 107 -0.07 -13.72 21.85
CA ASN A 107 0.36 -13.58 20.46
C ASN A 107 -0.76 -13.10 19.55
N ARG A 108 -0.38 -12.41 18.48
CA ARG A 108 -1.26 -12.04 17.36
C ARG A 108 -0.66 -12.59 16.09
N ALA A 109 -1.49 -13.30 15.32
CA ALA A 109 -1.09 -13.90 14.07
C ALA A 109 -1.07 -12.87 12.94
N PHE A 110 -0.20 -13.12 11.96
CA PHE A 110 -0.13 -12.42 10.69
C PHE A 110 0.26 -13.41 9.60
N ALA A 111 0.19 -13.00 8.33
CA ALA A 111 0.55 -13.87 7.21
C ALA A 111 1.99 -14.37 7.33
N VAL A 112 2.19 -15.70 7.36
CA VAL A 112 3.52 -16.32 7.55
C VAL A 112 4.51 -15.85 6.48
N GLN A 113 5.70 -15.43 6.93
CA GLN A 113 6.81 -15.03 6.09
C GLN A 113 7.88 -16.12 6.09
N SER A 114 8.24 -16.63 4.91
CA SER A 114 9.18 -17.75 4.77
C SER A 114 10.58 -17.37 4.30
N SER A 115 10.80 -16.11 3.90
CA SER A 115 12.09 -15.61 3.42
C SER A 115 12.14 -14.07 3.52
N GLY A 116 13.33 -13.50 3.34
CA GLY A 116 13.54 -12.06 3.35
C GLY A 116 13.50 -11.47 4.76
N SER A 117 13.11 -10.21 4.87
CA SER A 117 13.05 -9.51 6.16
C SER A 117 11.60 -9.33 6.63
N VAL A 118 11.39 -9.51 7.94
CA VAL A 118 10.15 -9.17 8.62
C VAL A 118 10.43 -8.03 9.60
N TYR A 119 9.61 -6.99 9.54
CA TYR A 119 9.71 -5.82 10.40
C TYR A 119 8.54 -5.79 11.36
N ALA A 120 8.77 -5.34 12.59
CA ALA A 120 7.72 -4.92 13.52
C ALA A 120 8.08 -3.56 14.11
N ALA A 121 7.19 -2.59 13.99
CA ALA A 121 7.31 -1.29 14.63
C ALA A 121 6.24 -1.10 15.69
N PHE A 122 6.59 -0.42 16.77
CA PHE A 122 5.64 -0.04 17.83
C PHE A 122 6.22 1.07 18.69
N LEU A 123 5.33 1.83 19.33
CA LEU A 123 5.70 2.80 20.36
C LEU A 123 5.86 2.09 21.70
N VAL A 124 6.87 2.49 22.48
CA VAL A 124 7.10 1.97 23.83
C VAL A 124 7.38 3.11 24.80
N ASN A 125 6.81 3.02 26.01
CA ASN A 125 7.14 3.88 27.13
C ASN A 125 7.44 3.01 28.36
N VAL A 126 8.70 2.97 28.77
CA VAL A 126 9.15 2.11 29.88
C VAL A 126 9.15 2.91 31.18
N SER A 127 8.36 2.44 32.15
CA SER A 127 8.24 3.08 33.47
C SER A 127 9.15 2.43 34.52
N ASP A 128 9.44 1.13 34.37
CA ASP A 128 10.43 0.43 35.18
C ASP A 128 11.11 -0.71 34.41
N ALA A 129 12.33 -1.07 34.80
CA ALA A 129 13.10 -2.17 34.23
C ALA A 129 14.05 -2.76 35.28
N SER A 130 14.47 -4.01 35.11
CA SER A 130 15.45 -4.62 36.00
C SER A 130 16.81 -3.93 35.92
N THR A 131 17.55 -3.89 37.03
CA THR A 131 18.97 -3.49 37.06
C THR A 131 19.92 -4.65 36.78
N THR A 132 19.39 -5.86 36.56
CA THR A 132 20.19 -7.07 36.29
C THR A 132 20.26 -7.33 34.80
N THR A 133 21.45 -7.20 34.20
CA THR A 133 21.69 -7.47 32.78
C THR A 133 21.36 -8.92 32.40
N PRO A 134 20.65 -9.17 31.29
CA PRO A 134 20.24 -8.23 30.23
C PRO A 134 18.83 -7.65 30.43
N GLY A 135 18.26 -7.78 31.63
CA GLY A 135 16.86 -7.51 31.91
C GLY A 135 15.96 -8.61 31.36
N GLY A 136 14.75 -8.23 30.94
CA GLY A 136 13.75 -9.15 30.42
C GLY A 136 13.31 -8.73 29.02
N TYR A 137 13.05 -9.72 28.16
CA TYR A 137 12.42 -9.47 26.88
C TYR A 137 10.90 -9.43 27.01
N PHE A 138 10.29 -8.51 26.27
CA PHE A 138 8.87 -8.19 26.29
C PHE A 138 8.19 -8.32 24.93
N PHE A 139 8.97 -8.44 23.85
CA PHE A 139 8.48 -8.65 22.49
C PHE A 139 9.31 -9.73 21.80
N HIS A 140 8.69 -10.52 20.92
CA HIS A 140 9.40 -11.39 19.97
C HIS A 140 8.52 -11.80 18.78
N PHE A 141 9.17 -12.26 17.71
CA PHE A 141 8.55 -13.04 16.64
C PHE A 141 8.46 -14.52 17.01
N GLY A 142 7.50 -15.22 16.42
CA GLY A 142 7.37 -16.68 16.50
C GLY A 142 6.68 -17.26 15.25
N PRO A 143 6.72 -18.59 15.07
CA PRO A 143 5.91 -19.29 14.07
C PRO A 143 4.41 -19.10 14.31
N ASP A 144 3.60 -19.48 13.33
CA ASP A 144 2.16 -19.70 13.48
C ASP A 144 1.83 -21.18 13.17
N PRO A 145 1.31 -21.97 14.13
CA PRO A 145 1.00 -21.61 15.51
C PRO A 145 2.25 -21.32 16.35
N VAL A 146 2.11 -20.45 17.36
CA VAL A 146 3.21 -20.10 18.26
C VAL A 146 3.65 -21.32 19.08
N GLY A 147 4.97 -21.55 19.13
CA GLY A 147 5.61 -22.62 19.89
C GLY A 147 6.54 -22.09 20.97
N SER A 148 7.75 -22.64 21.07
CA SER A 148 8.80 -22.18 21.99
C SER A 148 10.05 -21.62 21.27
N THR A 149 10.02 -21.58 19.94
CA THR A 149 11.12 -21.11 19.10
C THR A 149 10.86 -19.66 18.71
N PHE A 150 11.51 -18.73 19.41
CA PHE A 150 11.29 -17.29 19.23
C PHE A 150 12.50 -16.62 18.56
N ARG A 151 12.24 -15.56 17.80
CA ARG A 151 13.27 -14.75 17.12
C ARG A 151 13.07 -13.26 17.35
N GLY A 152 14.13 -12.47 17.21
CA GLY A 152 14.07 -11.01 17.33
C GLY A 152 13.54 -10.54 18.70
N ARG A 153 14.06 -11.13 19.79
CA ARG A 153 13.60 -10.78 21.14
C ARG A 153 14.09 -9.39 21.54
N VAL A 154 13.17 -8.52 21.93
CA VAL A 154 13.49 -7.15 22.37
C VAL A 154 13.53 -7.10 23.90
N TRP A 155 14.65 -6.60 24.43
CA TRP A 155 14.99 -6.55 25.85
C TRP A 155 14.97 -5.11 26.37
N ALA A 156 14.73 -4.95 27.68
CA ALA A 156 14.90 -3.70 28.39
C ALA A 156 15.56 -3.92 29.75
N VAL A 157 16.53 -3.06 30.08
CA VAL A 157 17.29 -3.06 31.33
C VAL A 157 17.68 -1.63 31.68
N LYS A 158 17.77 -1.30 32.96
CA LYS A 158 18.24 0.03 33.41
C LYS A 158 19.51 -0.07 34.25
N ASP A 159 20.26 1.01 34.32
CA ASP A 159 21.39 1.13 35.25
C ASP A 159 20.92 1.62 36.63
N GLY A 160 21.88 1.75 37.57
CA GLY A 160 21.60 2.26 38.92
C GLY A 160 21.16 3.73 38.98
N SER A 161 21.25 4.47 37.87
CA SER A 161 20.82 5.87 37.74
C SER A 161 19.48 6.02 37.01
N ASN A 162 18.80 4.90 36.71
CA ASN A 162 17.59 4.84 35.87
C ASN A 162 17.81 5.33 34.43
N ASN A 163 19.02 5.19 33.87
CA ASN A 163 19.19 5.26 32.43
C ASN A 163 18.82 3.90 31.85
N LEU A 164 18.02 3.90 30.79
CA LEU A 164 17.50 2.73 30.10
C LEU A 164 18.45 2.33 28.96
N ALA A 165 18.57 1.02 28.74
CA ALA A 165 19.11 0.41 27.54
C ALA A 165 18.08 -0.58 26.97
N PHE A 166 17.96 -0.60 25.64
CA PHE A 166 17.22 -1.63 24.93
C PHE A 166 18.18 -2.68 24.39
N GLY A 167 17.68 -3.89 24.12
CA GLY A 167 18.51 -4.94 23.56
C GLY A 167 17.80 -5.77 22.52
N ILE A 168 18.60 -6.45 21.71
CA ILE A 168 18.13 -7.40 20.70
C ILE A 168 18.91 -8.71 20.82
N SER A 169 18.20 -9.81 20.61
CA SER A 169 18.83 -11.11 20.38
C SER A 169 18.05 -11.85 19.32
N VAL A 170 18.73 -12.61 18.46
CA VAL A 170 18.03 -13.51 17.54
C VAL A 170 17.34 -14.61 18.33
N ALA A 171 18.08 -15.59 18.88
CA ALA A 171 17.50 -16.72 19.61
C ALA A 171 17.99 -16.86 21.06
N ALA A 172 18.82 -15.95 21.57
CA ALA A 172 19.41 -16.08 22.90
C ALA A 172 18.41 -15.76 24.03
N THR A 173 18.50 -16.49 25.14
CA THR A 173 17.73 -16.25 26.38
C THR A 173 18.62 -15.83 27.56
N SER A 174 19.94 -15.74 27.34
CA SER A 174 20.93 -15.39 28.34
C SER A 174 21.76 -14.19 27.90
N ALA A 175 22.40 -13.51 28.85
CA ALA A 175 23.15 -12.28 28.61
C ALA A 175 24.20 -12.38 27.49
N ALA A 176 24.82 -13.56 27.31
CA ALA A 176 25.92 -13.75 26.37
C ALA A 176 25.53 -13.55 24.89
N GLY A 177 24.24 -13.66 24.56
CA GLY A 177 23.73 -13.49 23.19
C GLY A 177 22.79 -12.29 23.01
N VAL A 178 22.74 -11.38 23.99
CA VAL A 178 21.94 -10.14 23.91
C VAL A 178 22.87 -8.97 23.64
N THR A 179 22.63 -8.26 22.54
CA THR A 179 23.31 -7.00 22.24
C THR A 179 22.49 -5.85 22.82
N LEU A 180 23.08 -5.10 23.76
CA LEU A 180 22.44 -3.93 24.39
C LEU A 180 22.93 -2.63 23.76
N THR A 181 22.03 -1.66 23.67
CA THR A 181 22.40 -0.26 23.44
C THR A 181 23.17 0.29 24.64
N PRO A 182 23.86 1.44 24.51
CA PRO A 182 24.30 2.21 25.67
C PRO A 182 23.12 2.59 26.59
N PHE A 183 23.41 2.78 27.87
CA PHE A 183 22.46 3.28 28.89
C PHE A 183 22.26 4.80 28.73
N THR A 184 21.60 5.21 27.65
CA THR A 184 21.42 6.62 27.27
C THR A 184 19.95 7.01 27.10
N TYR A 185 19.02 6.08 27.24
CA TYR A 185 17.59 6.35 27.10
C TYR A 185 16.99 6.73 28.45
N SER A 186 15.97 7.59 28.44
CA SER A 186 15.29 8.05 29.65
C SER A 186 14.07 7.18 29.92
N MET A 187 13.82 6.86 31.19
CA MET A 187 12.54 6.27 31.59
C MET A 187 11.39 7.23 31.28
N ASN A 188 10.17 6.70 31.19
CA ASN A 188 8.94 7.45 30.94
C ASN A 188 8.94 8.29 29.66
N THR A 189 9.78 7.94 28.68
CA THR A 189 9.85 8.58 27.36
C THR A 189 9.32 7.62 26.32
N THR A 190 8.47 8.13 25.42
CA THR A 190 7.96 7.35 24.29
C THR A 190 9.03 7.26 23.20
N TYR A 191 9.40 6.03 22.85
CA TYR A 191 10.32 5.73 21.76
C TYR A 191 9.60 4.91 20.69
N LEU A 192 9.96 5.12 19.42
CA LEU A 192 9.68 4.17 18.35
C LEU A 192 10.75 3.07 18.40
N LEU A 193 10.32 1.83 18.55
CA LEU A 193 11.16 0.66 18.30
C LEU A 193 10.75 0.03 16.98
N VAL A 194 11.74 -0.25 16.13
CA VAL A 194 11.57 -1.10 14.95
C VAL A 194 12.48 -2.31 15.11
N VAL A 195 11.93 -3.50 14.94
CA VAL A 195 12.64 -4.78 14.98
C VAL A 195 12.65 -5.31 13.56
N LYS A 196 13.83 -5.65 13.04
CA LYS A 196 13.98 -6.36 11.77
C LYS A 196 14.53 -7.74 12.06
N TYR A 197 13.88 -8.79 11.56
CA TYR A 197 14.40 -10.14 11.54
C TYR A 197 14.63 -10.55 10.09
N ASN A 198 15.88 -10.84 9.74
CA ASN A 198 16.27 -11.22 8.39
C ASN A 198 16.48 -12.73 8.33
N ILE A 199 15.64 -13.39 7.53
CA ILE A 199 15.63 -14.82 7.29
C ILE A 199 16.61 -15.10 6.16
N VAL A 200 17.66 -15.85 6.47
CA VAL A 200 18.69 -16.25 5.52
C VAL A 200 18.71 -17.77 5.48
N ASP A 201 18.35 -18.36 4.34
CA ASP A 201 18.35 -19.82 4.17
C ASP A 201 19.64 -20.45 4.71
N GLY A 202 19.52 -21.28 5.75
CA GLY A 202 20.64 -21.99 6.33
C GLY A 202 20.52 -22.20 7.84
N ALA A 203 21.64 -22.05 8.51
CA ALA A 203 21.72 -22.14 9.96
C ALA A 203 22.73 -21.10 10.43
N THR A 204 22.52 -20.54 11.62
CA THR A 204 23.47 -19.62 12.28
C THR A 204 23.82 -18.36 11.48
N ASN A 205 22.91 -17.90 10.62
CA ASN A 205 23.13 -16.84 9.64
C ASN A 205 22.04 -15.75 9.66
N ASP A 206 20.87 -16.04 10.24
CA ASP A 206 19.83 -15.05 10.49
C ASP A 206 20.34 -13.90 11.36
N THR A 207 19.78 -12.71 11.13
CA THR A 207 20.08 -11.53 11.95
C THR A 207 18.82 -10.91 12.51
N ALA A 208 18.96 -10.27 13.67
CA ALA A 208 17.94 -9.43 14.25
C ALA A 208 18.55 -8.06 14.57
N GLU A 209 17.88 -7.02 14.11
CA GLU A 209 18.31 -5.63 14.25
C GLU A 209 17.23 -4.85 14.99
N LEU A 210 17.68 -3.93 15.84
CA LEU A 210 16.81 -3.03 16.58
C LEU A 210 17.18 -1.59 16.26
N PHE A 211 16.16 -0.81 15.96
CA PHE A 211 16.24 0.62 15.73
C PHE A 211 15.46 1.33 16.84
N VAL A 212 16.10 2.28 17.51
CA VAL A 212 15.50 3.05 18.61
C VAL A 212 15.50 4.52 18.23
N SER A 213 14.33 5.16 18.25
CA SER A 213 14.21 6.56 17.82
C SER A 213 13.16 7.35 18.60
N THR A 214 13.29 8.67 18.59
CA THR A 214 12.26 9.64 19.06
C THR A 214 11.63 10.42 17.89
N THR A 215 11.98 10.05 16.68
CA THR A 215 11.41 10.55 15.42
C THR A 215 11.14 9.36 14.51
N VAL A 216 10.44 9.60 13.40
CA VAL A 216 10.17 8.57 12.38
C VAL A 216 11.08 8.82 11.18
N PRO A 217 12.14 8.01 10.98
CA PRO A 217 13.01 8.13 9.82
C PRO A 217 12.25 7.80 8.53
N GLY A 218 12.36 8.65 7.51
CA GLY A 218 11.75 8.43 6.20
C GLY A 218 12.34 7.24 5.42
N SER A 219 13.52 6.76 5.79
CA SER A 219 14.16 5.58 5.20
C SER A 219 14.84 4.76 6.30
N GLU A 220 15.09 3.48 6.05
CA GLU A 220 15.80 2.60 6.98
C GLU A 220 17.18 3.17 7.35
N PRO A 221 17.41 3.56 8.61
CA PRO A 221 18.70 4.07 9.05
C PRO A 221 19.68 2.90 9.33
N ALA A 222 20.88 3.19 9.82
CA ALA A 222 21.73 2.15 10.39
C ALA A 222 21.09 1.58 11.67
N ALA A 223 21.18 0.26 11.86
CA ALA A 223 20.71 -0.40 13.08
C ALA A 223 21.37 0.18 14.32
N THR A 224 20.58 0.43 15.38
CA THR A 224 21.12 0.90 16.66
C THR A 224 21.93 -0.20 17.32
N VAL A 225 21.44 -1.44 17.27
CA VAL A 225 22.15 -2.66 17.66
C VAL A 225 21.69 -3.83 16.81
N SER A 226 22.55 -4.83 16.65
CA SER A 226 22.24 -6.06 15.93
C SER A 226 22.73 -7.30 16.68
N SER A 227 22.11 -8.42 16.38
CA SER A 227 22.45 -9.75 16.86
C SER A 227 22.42 -10.72 15.68
N THR A 228 23.28 -11.72 15.68
CA THR A 228 23.31 -12.79 14.69
C THR A 228 23.00 -14.11 15.39
N ASP A 229 22.26 -14.97 14.70
CA ASP A 229 21.86 -16.24 15.25
C ASP A 229 23.08 -17.16 15.43
N THR A 230 23.04 -17.94 16.50
CA THR A 230 23.93 -19.09 16.70
C THR A 230 23.13 -20.39 16.81
N SER A 231 21.82 -20.35 16.51
CA SER A 231 20.86 -21.45 16.55
C SER A 231 20.79 -22.18 15.19
N PRO A 232 20.50 -23.50 15.17
CA PRO A 232 20.71 -24.32 13.98
C PRO A 232 19.57 -24.36 12.95
N SER A 233 18.45 -23.64 13.13
CA SER A 233 17.37 -23.64 12.14
C SER A 233 16.60 -22.32 12.09
N ASP A 234 16.30 -21.91 10.86
CA ASP A 234 15.45 -20.77 10.55
C ASP A 234 14.02 -20.99 11.09
N ILE A 235 13.28 -19.90 11.29
CA ILE A 235 11.83 -19.97 11.47
C ILE A 235 11.14 -19.19 10.35
N SER A 236 9.87 -19.52 10.11
CA SER A 236 8.97 -18.67 9.32
C SER A 236 8.07 -17.89 10.28
N PRO A 237 8.34 -16.60 10.56
CA PRO A 237 7.51 -15.80 11.45
C PRO A 237 6.07 -15.72 10.94
N GLY A 238 5.11 -16.00 11.81
CA GLY A 238 3.68 -15.80 11.58
C GLY A 238 2.97 -15.19 12.78
N THR A 239 3.71 -14.92 13.87
CA THR A 239 3.17 -14.27 15.07
C THR A 239 4.14 -13.23 15.60
N ILE A 240 3.58 -12.16 16.16
CA ILE A 240 4.24 -11.33 17.17
C ILE A 240 3.72 -11.75 18.54
N SER A 241 4.52 -11.53 19.58
CA SER A 241 4.13 -11.85 20.95
C SER A 241 4.54 -10.75 21.92
N LEU A 242 3.66 -10.49 22.89
CA LEU A 242 3.91 -9.62 24.04
C LEU A 242 4.08 -10.49 25.28
N ARG A 243 5.11 -10.20 26.06
CA ARG A 243 5.53 -11.05 27.18
C ARG A 243 5.68 -10.24 28.47
N GLN A 244 5.05 -10.72 29.55
CA GLN A 244 5.12 -10.11 30.89
C GLN A 244 6.19 -10.74 31.79
N GLY A 245 6.85 -11.80 31.34
CA GLY A 245 8.06 -12.36 31.94
C GLY A 245 7.99 -12.65 33.43
N SER A 246 9.09 -12.51 34.17
CA SER A 246 9.11 -12.70 35.63
C SER A 246 9.33 -11.38 36.36
N SER A 247 8.92 -11.29 37.63
CA SER A 247 9.14 -10.11 38.49
C SER A 247 10.60 -9.75 38.72
N ALA A 248 11.55 -10.65 38.45
CA ALA A 248 12.98 -10.36 38.61
C ALA A 248 13.56 -9.58 37.43
N THR A 249 13.02 -9.77 36.23
CA THR A 249 13.67 -9.27 35.00
C THR A 249 12.74 -8.49 34.06
N ALA A 250 11.44 -8.74 34.08
CA ALA A 250 10.51 -8.11 33.15
C ALA A 250 10.43 -6.59 33.36
N PRO A 251 10.40 -5.79 32.28
CA PRO A 251 10.10 -4.37 32.38
C PRO A 251 8.61 -4.13 32.66
N THR A 252 8.30 -2.97 33.21
CA THR A 252 6.93 -2.43 33.28
C THR A 252 6.81 -1.29 32.26
N LEU A 253 5.94 -1.45 31.28
CA LEU A 253 5.87 -0.54 30.13
C LEU A 253 4.46 -0.43 29.54
N GLN A 254 4.25 0.64 28.78
CA GLN A 254 3.16 0.74 27.82
C GLN A 254 3.69 0.50 26.41
N LEU A 255 2.87 -0.15 25.58
CA LEU A 255 3.17 -0.41 24.18
C LEU A 255 1.95 -0.05 23.33
N ASP A 256 2.17 0.57 22.18
CA ASP A 256 1.10 1.09 21.32
C ASP A 256 1.45 1.01 19.82
N GLY A 257 0.43 1.01 18.97
CA GLY A 257 0.51 1.22 17.53
C GLY A 257 1.39 0.20 16.82
N ILE A 258 1.11 -1.10 16.98
CA ILE A 258 1.92 -2.14 16.35
C ILE A 258 1.66 -2.17 14.85
N ARG A 259 2.75 -2.24 14.07
CA ARG A 259 2.75 -2.54 12.64
C ARG A 259 3.72 -3.69 12.37
N VAL A 260 3.34 -4.64 11.53
CA VAL A 260 4.26 -5.67 11.00
C VAL A 260 4.26 -5.56 9.49
N GLY A 261 5.42 -5.69 8.85
CA GLY A 261 5.58 -5.57 7.39
C GLY A 261 6.81 -6.31 6.89
N THR A 262 7.07 -6.25 5.60
CA THR A 262 8.27 -6.82 4.95
C THR A 262 9.26 -5.75 4.47
N SER A 263 8.90 -4.47 4.63
CA SER A 263 9.77 -3.31 4.39
C SER A 263 9.75 -2.31 5.54
N TRP A 264 10.75 -1.41 5.58
CA TRP A 264 10.77 -0.28 6.52
C TRP A 264 9.58 0.66 6.32
N ALA A 265 9.18 0.89 5.06
CA ALA A 265 8.07 1.76 4.72
C ALA A 265 6.76 1.21 5.30
N ASP A 266 6.51 -0.11 5.18
CA ASP A 266 5.28 -0.75 5.67
C ASP A 266 4.98 -0.47 7.15
N VAL A 267 6.03 -0.27 7.95
CA VAL A 267 5.92 -0.19 9.41
C VAL A 267 6.19 1.20 9.99
N THR A 268 6.80 2.11 9.24
CA THR A 268 7.18 3.45 9.73
C THR A 268 6.54 4.59 8.97
N GLN A 269 6.28 4.41 7.68
CA GLN A 269 5.58 5.42 6.92
C GLN A 269 4.10 5.15 7.14
N ALA A 270 3.31 6.22 7.23
CA ALA A 270 1.89 6.04 7.00
C ALA A 270 1.89 5.53 5.58
N GLY A 271 1.47 4.27 5.36
CA GLY A 271 1.20 3.81 3.99
C GLY A 271 0.47 4.98 3.35
N PRO A 272 0.93 5.47 2.18
CA PRO A 272 0.35 6.67 1.56
C PRO A 272 -1.15 6.53 1.74
N ALA A 273 -1.78 7.48 2.46
CA ALA A 273 -3.10 7.28 3.05
C ALA A 273 -3.98 6.60 2.02
N ALA A 274 -4.22 5.29 2.16
CA ALA A 274 -4.41 4.45 0.97
C ALA A 274 -5.21 5.16 -0.11
N PRO A 275 -4.59 5.64 -1.21
CA PRO A 275 -5.19 5.40 -2.47
C PRO A 275 -4.57 4.04 -2.84
N SER A 276 -4.99 2.94 -2.19
CA SER A 276 -5.39 1.89 -3.09
C SER A 276 -6.60 2.51 -3.79
N GLN A 277 -6.33 3.31 -4.82
CA GLN A 277 -7.31 3.70 -5.79
C GLN A 277 -7.67 2.35 -6.38
N HIS A 278 -8.61 1.68 -5.73
CA HIS A 278 -9.17 0.48 -6.25
C HIS A 278 -9.80 0.95 -7.54
N VAL A 279 -9.31 0.42 -8.64
CA VAL A 279 -9.76 0.83 -9.96
C VAL A 279 -11.27 0.69 -9.94
N LEU A 280 -11.98 1.81 -10.18
CA LEU A 280 -13.43 1.90 -10.13
C LEU A 280 -14.06 1.72 -8.72
N ASP A 281 -13.50 2.31 -7.67
CA ASP A 281 -14.16 2.47 -6.35
C ASP A 281 -14.99 3.76 -6.31
N TYR A 282 -16.28 3.70 -6.61
CA TYR A 282 -17.13 4.90 -6.73
C TYR A 282 -17.71 5.36 -5.38
N ASP A 283 -17.75 4.51 -4.36
CA ASP A 283 -18.31 4.86 -3.06
C ASP A 283 -17.29 5.10 -1.94
N GLY A 284 -16.02 4.81 -2.21
CA GLY A 284 -14.89 5.03 -1.31
C GLY A 284 -14.83 4.01 -0.19
N ASP A 285 -15.41 2.81 -0.38
CA ASP A 285 -15.34 1.75 0.62
C ASP A 285 -14.03 0.96 0.60
N GLY A 286 -13.09 1.36 -0.28
CA GLY A 286 -11.80 0.74 -0.44
C GLY A 286 -11.88 -0.58 -1.21
N LYS A 287 -12.87 -0.75 -2.10
CA LYS A 287 -12.99 -1.90 -2.99
C LYS A 287 -13.39 -1.46 -4.39
N THR A 288 -13.02 -2.27 -5.37
CA THR A 288 -13.48 -2.07 -6.76
C THR A 288 -14.99 -2.34 -6.84
N ASP A 289 -15.72 -1.37 -7.37
CA ASP A 289 -17.14 -1.48 -7.72
C ASP A 289 -17.34 -1.92 -9.17
N TYR A 290 -18.59 -2.19 -9.51
CA TYR A 290 -19.00 -2.49 -10.88
C TYR A 290 -19.68 -1.28 -11.52
N ALA A 291 -19.33 -0.97 -12.76
CA ALA A 291 -20.05 -0.01 -13.57
C ALA A 291 -20.42 -0.58 -14.95
N VAL A 292 -21.61 -0.23 -15.42
CA VAL A 292 -22.07 -0.51 -16.79
C VAL A 292 -22.42 0.80 -17.46
N VAL A 293 -21.86 1.04 -18.65
CA VAL A 293 -22.20 2.20 -19.47
C VAL A 293 -23.10 1.77 -20.63
N ARG A 294 -24.24 2.43 -20.80
CA ARG A 294 -25.23 2.13 -21.82
C ARG A 294 -25.48 3.34 -22.72
N ASN A 295 -25.45 3.15 -24.04
CA ASN A 295 -25.92 4.14 -25.00
C ASN A 295 -27.45 4.22 -24.97
N THR A 296 -27.97 5.17 -24.20
CA THR A 296 -29.42 5.39 -23.99
C THR A 296 -30.01 6.35 -25.01
N GLY A 297 -29.20 7.25 -25.58
CA GLY A 297 -29.62 8.20 -26.62
C GLY A 297 -29.71 7.59 -28.03
N GLY A 298 -29.05 6.45 -28.27
CA GLY A 298 -29.02 5.76 -29.56
C GLY A 298 -28.13 6.43 -30.61
N GLY A 299 -27.67 5.64 -31.59
CA GLY A 299 -26.76 6.13 -32.64
C GLY A 299 -25.33 6.38 -32.17
N ALA A 300 -24.45 6.81 -33.09
CA ALA A 300 -23.01 6.91 -32.83
C ALA A 300 -22.60 8.03 -31.85
N ASN A 301 -23.46 9.04 -31.67
CA ASN A 301 -23.23 10.19 -30.78
C ASN A 301 -24.32 10.29 -29.70
N GLY A 302 -25.06 9.20 -29.47
CA GLY A 302 -26.11 9.17 -28.44
C GLY A 302 -25.54 9.40 -27.05
N GLN A 303 -26.35 10.02 -26.19
CA GLN A 303 -26.06 10.12 -24.76
C GLN A 303 -25.78 8.72 -24.20
N VAL A 304 -24.72 8.60 -23.39
CA VAL A 304 -24.50 7.39 -22.59
C VAL A 304 -24.89 7.63 -21.14
N THR A 305 -25.30 6.56 -20.47
CA THR A 305 -25.68 6.57 -19.06
C THR A 305 -24.89 5.50 -18.33
N TRP A 306 -24.27 5.90 -17.23
CA TRP A 306 -23.53 5.06 -16.31
C TRP A 306 -24.50 4.47 -15.28
N PHE A 307 -24.31 3.20 -14.95
CA PHE A 307 -25.05 2.45 -13.94
C PHE A 307 -24.03 1.80 -13.02
N GLU A 308 -23.92 2.29 -11.79
CA GLU A 308 -22.98 1.79 -10.80
C GLU A 308 -23.65 0.80 -9.84
N CYS A 309 -22.91 -0.24 -9.49
CA CYS A 309 -23.27 -1.25 -8.50
C CYS A 309 -22.13 -1.36 -7.49
N ASN A 310 -22.44 -0.94 -6.26
CA ASN A 310 -21.52 -1.03 -5.15
C ASN A 310 -21.62 -2.42 -4.53
N ALA A 311 -20.48 -3.08 -4.36
CA ALA A 311 -20.43 -4.45 -3.88
C ALA A 311 -20.13 -4.49 -2.37
N SER A 312 -21.17 -4.38 -1.53
CA SER A 312 -20.98 -4.43 -0.07
C SER A 312 -21.06 -5.86 0.49
N GLY A 313 -20.00 -6.33 1.16
CA GLY A 313 -20.00 -7.55 1.99
C GLY A 313 -19.67 -8.86 1.26
N ALA A 314 -19.76 -10.00 1.97
CA ALA A 314 -19.45 -11.33 1.42
C ALA A 314 -20.48 -11.83 0.39
N SER A 315 -21.71 -11.31 0.45
CA SER A 315 -22.66 -11.42 -0.65
C SER A 315 -22.34 -10.29 -1.62
N GLN A 316 -21.89 -10.59 -2.83
CA GLN A 316 -21.73 -9.62 -3.94
C GLN A 316 -23.10 -9.08 -4.42
N GLN A 317 -23.96 -8.68 -3.48
CA GLN A 317 -25.30 -8.22 -3.78
C GLN A 317 -25.23 -6.75 -4.17
N CYS A 318 -25.53 -6.47 -5.43
CA CYS A 318 -25.59 -5.10 -5.93
C CYS A 318 -26.56 -4.26 -5.09
N SER A 319 -26.03 -3.24 -4.44
CA SER A 319 -26.81 -2.23 -3.73
C SER A 319 -26.30 -0.85 -4.11
N GLY A 320 -26.67 -0.38 -5.29
CA GLY A 320 -26.32 0.94 -5.82
C GLY A 320 -27.27 1.31 -6.95
N ASN A 321 -27.67 2.58 -7.00
CA ASN A 321 -28.60 3.13 -8.00
C ASN A 321 -28.10 4.49 -8.50
N ILE A 322 -26.78 4.71 -8.57
CA ILE A 322 -26.25 5.92 -9.22
C ILE A 322 -26.42 5.73 -10.72
N GLN A 323 -27.18 6.66 -11.31
CA GLN A 323 -27.39 6.76 -12.74
C GLN A 323 -26.95 8.14 -13.20
N ALA A 324 -25.84 8.20 -13.92
CA ALA A 324 -25.31 9.46 -14.45
C ALA A 324 -25.39 9.47 -15.97
N ALA A 325 -26.19 10.38 -16.54
CA ALA A 325 -26.18 10.65 -17.97
C ALA A 325 -24.98 11.54 -18.30
N PHE A 326 -23.83 10.92 -18.58
CA PHE A 326 -22.58 11.63 -18.79
C PHE A 326 -21.76 11.04 -19.94
N GLY A 327 -21.38 11.90 -20.89
CA GLY A 327 -20.65 11.53 -22.11
C GLY A 327 -21.53 11.14 -23.29
N THR A 328 -20.90 10.70 -24.37
CA THR A 328 -21.53 10.30 -25.62
C THR A 328 -20.94 8.98 -26.12
N ALA A 329 -21.66 8.30 -27.01
CA ALA A 329 -21.24 6.98 -27.50
C ALA A 329 -19.92 6.98 -28.29
N SER A 330 -19.37 8.15 -28.66
CA SER A 330 -18.06 8.29 -29.29
C SER A 330 -16.90 8.42 -28.30
N ASP A 331 -17.18 8.59 -27.01
CA ASP A 331 -16.15 8.82 -25.99
C ASP A 331 -15.52 7.49 -25.51
N PHE A 332 -14.33 7.60 -24.92
CA PHE A 332 -13.65 6.54 -24.17
C PHE A 332 -13.93 6.70 -22.68
N PHE A 333 -14.12 5.61 -21.96
CA PHE A 333 -14.41 5.60 -20.53
C PHE A 333 -13.10 5.42 -19.74
N VAL A 334 -12.78 6.35 -18.83
CA VAL A 334 -11.44 6.47 -18.22
C VAL A 334 -11.51 6.88 -16.75
N SER A 335 -12.48 6.33 -16.02
CA SER A 335 -12.69 6.65 -14.61
C SER A 335 -11.44 6.44 -13.76
N GLY A 336 -11.27 7.31 -12.76
CA GLY A 336 -10.19 7.29 -11.78
C GLY A 336 -10.35 8.42 -10.78
N ASP A 337 -9.58 8.44 -9.69
CA ASP A 337 -9.63 9.49 -8.66
C ASP A 337 -8.83 10.71 -9.11
N PHE A 338 -9.42 11.60 -9.90
CA PHE A 338 -8.71 12.78 -10.44
C PHE A 338 -8.69 13.97 -9.49
N ASP A 339 -9.56 13.98 -8.46
CA ASP A 339 -9.69 15.08 -7.51
C ASP A 339 -9.03 14.81 -6.14
N GLY A 340 -8.70 13.54 -5.85
CA GLY A 340 -7.94 13.08 -4.69
C GLY A 340 -8.78 12.87 -3.44
N ASP A 341 -10.06 12.55 -3.59
CA ASP A 341 -10.97 12.27 -2.48
C ASP A 341 -11.07 10.78 -2.12
N SER A 342 -10.22 9.94 -2.73
CA SER A 342 -10.17 8.49 -2.60
C SER A 342 -11.37 7.76 -3.23
N LYS A 343 -12.12 8.41 -4.12
CA LYS A 343 -13.15 7.79 -4.95
C LYS A 343 -12.84 7.95 -6.42
N SER A 344 -13.28 6.99 -7.21
CA SER A 344 -13.22 7.07 -8.66
C SER A 344 -14.26 8.06 -9.17
N ASP A 345 -13.79 9.02 -9.97
CA ASP A 345 -14.65 9.94 -10.69
C ASP A 345 -15.21 9.29 -11.96
N ILE A 346 -16.43 9.67 -12.33
CA ILE A 346 -16.97 9.33 -13.64
C ILE A 346 -16.26 10.22 -14.66
N ALA A 347 -15.42 9.61 -15.51
CA ALA A 347 -14.64 10.35 -16.49
C ALA A 347 -14.72 9.74 -17.90
N VAL A 348 -14.68 10.64 -18.89
CA VAL A 348 -14.58 10.28 -20.30
C VAL A 348 -13.46 11.02 -21.00
N TRP A 349 -12.76 10.35 -21.91
CA TRP A 349 -11.88 11.00 -22.86
C TRP A 349 -12.55 11.09 -24.21
N ARG A 350 -12.65 12.31 -24.75
CA ARG A 350 -13.23 12.58 -26.05
C ARG A 350 -12.12 12.81 -27.07
N PRO A 351 -12.02 11.98 -28.13
CA PRO A 351 -11.08 12.21 -29.22
C PRO A 351 -11.36 13.53 -29.95
N GLY A 352 -10.30 14.18 -30.40
CA GLY A 352 -10.36 15.44 -31.15
C GLY A 352 -9.00 15.79 -31.76
N ALA A 353 -8.92 16.88 -32.52
CA ALA A 353 -7.62 17.41 -32.93
C ALA A 353 -6.75 17.75 -31.69
N PRO A 354 -5.43 17.90 -31.85
CA PRO A 354 -4.60 18.50 -30.80
C PRO A 354 -5.25 19.80 -30.28
N GLU A 355 -5.20 20.03 -28.97
CA GLU A 355 -5.84 21.16 -28.29
C GLU A 355 -7.38 21.14 -28.27
N VAL A 356 -8.01 20.08 -28.81
CA VAL A 356 -9.47 19.89 -28.79
C VAL A 356 -9.88 18.61 -28.07
N ALA A 357 -9.09 17.55 -28.20
CA ALA A 357 -9.29 16.34 -27.39
C ALA A 357 -9.21 16.69 -25.90
N ALA A 358 -10.09 16.10 -25.10
CA ALA A 358 -10.17 16.44 -23.69
C ALA A 358 -10.71 15.29 -22.84
N PHE A 359 -10.25 15.27 -21.60
CA PHE A 359 -10.87 14.54 -20.50
C PHE A 359 -11.98 15.41 -19.92
N TYR A 360 -13.15 14.82 -19.74
CA TYR A 360 -14.28 15.41 -19.03
C TYR A 360 -14.51 14.56 -17.79
N ILE A 361 -14.32 15.16 -16.63
CA ILE A 361 -14.25 14.48 -15.35
C ILE A 361 -15.37 15.05 -14.46
N PHE A 362 -16.27 14.19 -14.03
CA PHE A 362 -17.29 14.56 -13.06
C PHE A 362 -16.79 14.22 -11.66
N GLN A 363 -16.28 15.26 -10.97
CA GLN A 363 -15.60 15.17 -9.69
C GLN A 363 -16.55 14.68 -8.60
N SER A 364 -16.17 13.61 -7.92
CA SER A 364 -16.98 12.92 -6.93
C SER A 364 -17.06 13.69 -5.60
N SER A 365 -16.03 14.47 -5.28
CA SER A 365 -15.95 15.26 -4.04
C SER A 365 -16.99 16.38 -3.96
N ASP A 366 -17.31 17.02 -5.10
CA ASP A 366 -18.16 18.22 -5.14
C ASP A 366 -19.20 18.22 -6.27
N SER A 367 -19.29 17.14 -7.05
CA SER A 367 -20.22 16.99 -8.19
C SER A 367 -20.06 18.06 -9.28
N THR A 368 -18.85 18.59 -9.47
CA THR A 368 -18.55 19.56 -10.53
C THR A 368 -17.89 18.93 -11.75
N LEU A 369 -18.06 19.56 -12.92
CA LEU A 369 -17.40 19.15 -14.14
C LEU A 369 -16.03 19.83 -14.27
N ARG A 370 -14.97 19.03 -14.30
CA ARG A 370 -13.62 19.44 -14.72
C ARG A 370 -13.40 19.05 -16.17
N THR A 371 -12.69 19.90 -16.93
CA THR A 371 -12.33 19.63 -18.32
C THR A 371 -10.85 19.89 -18.54
N ASP A 372 -10.14 18.83 -18.92
CA ASP A 372 -8.70 18.87 -19.14
C ASP A 372 -8.42 18.62 -20.63
N VAL A 373 -8.05 19.68 -21.35
CA VAL A 373 -7.69 19.59 -22.76
C VAL A 373 -6.34 18.90 -22.91
N PHE A 374 -6.36 17.66 -23.41
CA PHE A 374 -5.18 16.81 -23.51
C PHE A 374 -5.37 15.63 -24.47
N GLY A 375 -4.30 15.30 -25.20
CA GLY A 375 -4.28 14.23 -26.21
C GLY A 375 -4.72 14.69 -27.61
N GLN A 376 -4.95 13.71 -28.48
CA GLN A 376 -5.47 13.88 -29.83
C GLN A 376 -6.11 12.57 -30.33
N SER A 377 -6.91 12.63 -31.40
CA SER A 377 -7.48 11.45 -32.06
C SER A 377 -6.39 10.46 -32.45
N GLY A 378 -6.59 9.19 -32.07
CA GLY A 378 -5.64 8.10 -32.28
C GLY A 378 -4.82 7.72 -31.04
N ASP A 379 -4.85 8.57 -30.01
CA ASP A 379 -4.29 8.25 -28.69
C ASP A 379 -5.14 7.20 -27.95
N ASP A 380 -4.46 6.36 -27.18
CA ASP A 380 -5.08 5.36 -26.28
C ASP A 380 -5.09 5.92 -24.85
N PRO A 381 -6.27 6.29 -24.28
CA PRO A 381 -6.36 6.88 -22.95
C PRO A 381 -6.52 5.83 -21.84
N SER A 382 -6.36 4.52 -22.14
CA SER A 382 -6.42 3.45 -21.13
C SER A 382 -5.25 3.46 -20.13
N VAL A 383 -4.33 4.40 -20.29
CA VAL A 383 -3.13 4.57 -19.48
C VAL A 383 -3.27 5.61 -18.37
N VAL A 384 -4.47 6.08 -18.06
CA VAL A 384 -4.71 6.91 -16.87
C VAL A 384 -4.23 6.17 -15.61
N GLY A 385 -3.52 6.87 -14.73
CA GLY A 385 -2.95 6.35 -13.49
C GLY A 385 -2.25 7.46 -12.69
N ASP A 386 -1.84 7.19 -11.46
CA ASP A 386 -1.08 8.16 -10.64
C ASP A 386 0.42 8.11 -10.98
N TYR A 387 0.88 8.96 -11.87
CA TYR A 387 2.28 9.01 -12.31
C TYR A 387 3.14 9.96 -11.46
N THR A 388 2.55 10.64 -10.46
CA THR A 388 3.27 11.59 -9.60
C THR A 388 3.34 11.19 -8.14
N GLY A 389 2.58 10.17 -7.72
CA GLY A 389 2.54 9.63 -6.37
C GLY A 389 1.78 10.52 -5.38
N ASP A 390 0.87 11.38 -5.86
CA ASP A 390 0.07 12.25 -5.00
C ASP A 390 -1.30 11.66 -4.61
N GLY A 391 -1.54 10.40 -5.01
CA GLY A 391 -2.78 9.69 -4.79
C GLY A 391 -3.88 10.07 -5.77
N LYS A 392 -3.58 10.83 -6.83
CA LYS A 392 -4.54 11.22 -7.86
C LYS A 392 -4.21 10.57 -9.20
N ALA A 393 -5.24 10.16 -9.92
CA ALA A 393 -5.12 9.81 -11.32
C ALA A 393 -4.71 11.04 -12.15
N ASP A 394 -3.65 10.88 -12.95
CA ASP A 394 -3.23 11.85 -13.95
C ASP A 394 -3.93 11.56 -15.29
N PRO A 395 -4.45 12.60 -15.98
CA PRO A 395 -4.84 12.46 -17.38
C PRO A 395 -3.65 11.97 -18.21
N ALA A 396 -3.77 10.81 -18.85
CA ALA A 396 -2.68 10.15 -19.56
C ALA A 396 -3.14 9.52 -20.88
N VAL A 397 -2.23 9.49 -21.85
CA VAL A 397 -2.44 8.88 -23.17
C VAL A 397 -1.18 8.17 -23.67
N TYR A 398 -1.37 7.02 -24.32
CA TYR A 398 -0.34 6.36 -25.09
C TYR A 398 -0.54 6.65 -26.57
N ARG A 399 0.53 7.11 -27.23
CA ARG A 399 0.52 7.46 -28.63
C ARG A 399 1.42 6.53 -29.42
N GLY A 400 0.80 5.75 -30.30
CA GLY A 400 1.51 4.94 -31.27
C GLY A 400 2.32 5.81 -32.25
N GLY A 401 3.50 5.32 -32.64
CA GLY A 401 4.29 5.92 -33.74
C GLY A 401 3.52 6.00 -35.06
N ALA A 402 4.01 6.75 -36.05
CA ALA A 402 3.25 7.03 -37.28
C ALA A 402 3.06 5.79 -38.18
N ALA A 403 4.07 4.93 -38.25
CA ALA A 403 4.04 3.66 -38.98
C ALA A 403 4.37 2.48 -38.05
N SER A 404 4.01 1.27 -38.49
CA SER A 404 4.30 0.03 -37.75
C SER A 404 5.77 -0.06 -37.36
N GLY A 405 6.04 -0.27 -36.07
CA GLY A 405 7.40 -0.33 -35.53
C GLY A 405 8.05 1.02 -35.22
N ASP A 406 7.42 2.16 -35.54
CA ASP A 406 7.92 3.47 -35.13
C ASP A 406 7.79 3.66 -33.62
N GLN A 407 8.72 4.44 -33.03
CA GLN A 407 8.72 4.78 -31.61
C GLN A 407 7.36 5.33 -31.16
N SER A 408 6.85 4.78 -30.07
CA SER A 408 5.66 5.26 -29.39
C SER A 408 6.02 6.00 -28.11
N PHE A 409 5.03 6.67 -27.54
CA PHE A 409 5.24 7.58 -26.42
C PHE A 409 4.12 7.45 -25.40
N TRP A 410 4.52 7.49 -24.14
CA TRP A 410 3.63 7.70 -23.00
C TRP A 410 3.59 9.20 -22.71
N PHE A 411 2.40 9.74 -22.46
CA PHE A 411 2.20 11.11 -22.04
C PHE A 411 1.26 11.15 -20.85
N TYR A 412 1.56 11.98 -19.85
CA TYR A 412 0.63 12.32 -18.78
C TYR A 412 0.72 13.79 -18.42
N ARG A 413 -0.35 14.36 -17.87
CA ARG A 413 -0.36 15.71 -17.31
C ARG A 413 -0.22 15.59 -15.80
N ALA A 414 0.93 15.97 -15.26
CA ALA A 414 1.24 15.84 -13.85
C ALA A 414 0.28 16.65 -12.96
N SER A 415 -0.36 15.99 -12.00
CA SER A 415 -1.19 16.57 -10.95
C SER A 415 -0.34 17.34 -9.93
N SER A 416 0.85 16.83 -9.62
CA SER A 416 1.70 17.34 -8.55
C SER A 416 3.19 17.45 -8.91
N GLY A 417 4.01 17.76 -7.90
CA GLY A 417 5.46 17.78 -8.01
C GLY A 417 6.03 18.92 -8.87
N ALA A 418 7.29 18.79 -9.25
CA ALA A 418 8.04 19.83 -9.98
C ALA A 418 7.46 20.13 -11.38
N ASN A 419 6.68 19.19 -11.93
CA ASN A 419 6.06 19.31 -13.25
C ASN A 419 4.56 19.59 -13.18
N SER A 420 3.98 19.89 -12.00
CA SER A 420 2.53 20.10 -11.83
C SER A 420 1.94 21.01 -12.90
N GLY A 421 0.87 20.54 -13.56
CA GLY A 421 0.17 21.18 -14.67
C GLY A 421 0.81 20.98 -16.05
N ASN A 422 2.08 20.58 -16.13
CA ASN A 422 2.79 20.34 -17.40
C ASN A 422 2.56 18.92 -17.93
N ILE A 423 2.79 18.75 -19.23
CA ILE A 423 2.79 17.44 -19.88
C ILE A 423 4.19 16.85 -19.76
N VAL A 424 4.27 15.64 -19.20
CA VAL A 424 5.47 14.81 -19.13
C VAL A 424 5.35 13.69 -20.16
N TYR A 425 6.48 13.23 -20.71
CA TYR A 425 6.48 12.16 -21.70
C TYR A 425 7.69 11.24 -21.62
N THR A 426 7.46 9.98 -21.98
CA THR A 426 8.49 8.93 -22.02
C THR A 426 8.47 8.24 -23.39
N PRO A 427 9.60 8.22 -24.13
CA PRO A 427 9.70 7.53 -25.42
C PRO A 427 9.87 6.01 -25.21
N TRP A 428 8.76 5.28 -25.10
CA TRP A 428 8.78 3.83 -24.89
C TRP A 428 7.70 3.08 -25.67
N GLY A 429 8.04 1.89 -26.17
CA GLY A 429 7.20 1.05 -27.04
C GLY A 429 7.26 1.41 -28.52
N SER A 430 6.56 0.62 -29.35
CA SER A 430 6.51 0.74 -30.81
C SER A 430 5.08 0.69 -31.33
N ASN A 431 4.81 1.29 -32.50
CA ASN A 431 3.47 1.26 -33.07
C ASN A 431 3.03 -0.18 -33.33
N GLY A 432 1.87 -0.54 -32.76
CA GLY A 432 1.34 -1.90 -32.75
C GLY A 432 1.39 -2.56 -31.37
N ASP A 433 2.19 -2.02 -30.45
CA ASP A 433 2.21 -2.44 -29.05
C ASP A 433 0.94 -2.00 -28.33
N PHE A 434 0.66 -2.69 -27.21
CA PHE A 434 -0.43 -2.35 -26.33
C PHE A 434 0.13 -1.91 -24.98
N PRO A 435 -0.20 -0.69 -24.53
CA PRO A 435 0.28 -0.22 -23.24
C PRO A 435 -0.35 -1.05 -22.12
N ALA A 436 0.43 -1.26 -21.06
CA ALA A 436 0.03 -1.91 -19.83
C ALA A 436 0.57 -1.05 -18.67
N PRO A 437 -0.21 -0.07 -18.19
CA PRO A 437 0.19 0.72 -17.02
C PRO A 437 0.09 -0.12 -15.75
N GLY A 438 0.89 0.19 -14.74
CA GLY A 438 0.76 -0.37 -13.40
C GLY A 438 1.88 0.10 -12.50
N ASP A 439 1.72 -0.06 -11.18
CA ASP A 439 2.81 0.12 -10.22
C ASP A 439 3.62 -1.19 -10.17
N TYR A 440 4.70 -1.27 -10.96
CA TYR A 440 5.48 -2.50 -11.10
C TYR A 440 6.56 -2.62 -10.03
N ASP A 441 6.95 -1.52 -9.37
CA ASP A 441 7.99 -1.49 -8.35
C ASP A 441 7.47 -1.31 -6.91
N GLY A 442 6.17 -1.04 -6.74
CA GLY A 442 5.48 -0.92 -5.46
C GLY A 442 5.65 0.44 -4.77
N ASN A 443 6.03 1.48 -5.51
CA ASN A 443 6.31 2.81 -4.96
C ASN A 443 5.06 3.70 -4.83
N GLY A 444 3.88 3.22 -5.25
CA GLY A 444 2.62 3.97 -5.26
C GLY A 444 2.42 4.87 -6.49
N MET A 445 3.30 4.79 -7.48
CA MET A 445 3.21 5.48 -8.76
C MET A 445 3.01 4.46 -9.89
N ALA A 446 2.30 4.86 -10.95
CA ALA A 446 2.20 4.10 -12.18
C ALA A 446 3.48 4.22 -13.02
N ASP A 447 3.87 3.11 -13.65
CA ASP A 447 5.03 2.96 -14.54
C ASP A 447 4.65 2.75 -16.02
#